data_AF-A0A1W9SGU1-F1
#
_entry.id   AF-A0A1W9SGU1-F1
#
_cell.length_a   1.000
_cell.length_b   1.000
_cell.length_c   1.000
_cell.angle_alpha   90.00
_cell.angle_beta   90.00
_cell.angle_gamma   90.00
#
_symmetry.space_group_name_H-M   'P 1'
#
loop_
_entity.id
_entity.type
_entity.pdbx_description
1 polymer ?
#
loop_
_entity_poly.entity_id
_entity_poly.type
_entity_poly.pdbx_seq_one_letter_code
_entity_poly.pdbx_strand_id
1 'polypeptide(L)'
;MLILQENTHAQNDEDKGPIAVGSYSPNGFGLYDMAGNVNEWVADWYDEDYYKVSPDKNPKGPKKGKFKVFRGGGWHSGPGCINVFRRNALPSNWVDFNVGFRCVKKIK
;
A
#
# COMPACT_ATOMS: atom_id res chain seq x y z
N MET A 1 -3.39 -16.94 14.35
CA MET A 1 -1.93 -16.77 14.26
C MET A 1 -1.65 -16.01 12.98
N LEU A 2 -1.42 -14.69 13.07
CA LEU A 2 -1.02 -13.89 11.92
C LEU A 2 0.47 -14.10 11.72
N ILE A 3 0.84 -14.84 10.67
CA ILE A 3 2.23 -14.89 10.21
C ILE A 3 2.49 -13.54 9.56
N LEU A 4 3.14 -12.65 10.31
CA LEU A 4 3.84 -11.51 9.71
C LEU A 4 4.89 -12.10 8.76
N GLN A 5 5.00 -11.56 7.54
CA GLN A 5 6.09 -11.96 6.65
C GLN A 5 7.40 -11.54 7.32
N GLU A 6 8.15 -12.49 7.88
CA GLU A 6 9.43 -12.23 8.57
C GLU A 6 10.52 -11.71 7.60
N ASN A 7 10.25 -11.73 6.29
CA ASN A 7 11.12 -11.23 5.22
C ASN A 7 10.65 -9.89 4.64
N THR A 8 10.20 -8.94 5.45
CA THR A 8 10.23 -7.53 5.00
C THR A 8 11.69 -7.07 4.96
N HIS A 9 12.36 -7.23 3.82
CA HIS A 9 13.63 -6.54 3.53
C HIS A 9 13.36 -5.04 3.35
N ALA A 10 13.03 -4.39 4.45
CA ALA A 10 13.19 -2.96 4.59
C ALA A 10 14.70 -2.69 4.69
N GLN A 11 15.30 -2.26 3.58
CA GLN A 11 16.70 -1.88 3.46
C GLN A 11 17.70 -3.04 3.59
N ASN A 12 17.90 -3.79 2.50
CA ASN A 12 19.28 -4.15 2.13
C ASN A 12 19.82 -2.99 1.29
N ASP A 13 21.03 -2.48 1.56
CA ASP A 13 21.66 -1.39 0.79
C ASP A 13 21.97 -1.76 -0.68
N GLU A 14 21.73 -3.00 -1.09
CA GLU A 14 21.87 -3.51 -2.46
C GLU A 14 20.59 -3.41 -3.31
N ASP A 15 19.42 -3.13 -2.71
CA ASP A 15 18.13 -3.04 -3.40
C ASP A 15 18.00 -1.75 -4.23
N LYS A 16 18.56 -1.78 -5.45
CA LYS A 16 18.65 -0.64 -6.38
C LYS A 16 17.34 -0.24 -7.08
N GLY A 17 16.21 -0.82 -6.70
CA GLY A 17 14.93 -0.60 -7.36
C GLY A 17 13.84 -1.60 -6.96
N PRO A 18 12.66 -1.53 -7.60
CA PRO A 18 11.63 -2.55 -7.45
C PRO A 18 12.09 -3.88 -8.07
N ILE A 19 11.62 -4.98 -7.51
CA ILE A 19 11.90 -6.34 -8.00
C ILE A 19 10.68 -6.92 -8.73
N ALA A 20 10.86 -8.06 -9.39
CA ALA A 20 9.75 -8.76 -10.04
C ALA A 20 8.63 -9.09 -9.05
N VAL A 21 7.38 -8.83 -9.44
CA VAL A 21 6.21 -9.13 -8.61
C VAL A 21 6.14 -10.63 -8.34
N GLY A 22 5.98 -11.01 -7.08
CA GLY A 22 5.95 -12.41 -6.65
C GLY A 22 7.31 -13.08 -6.49
N SER A 23 8.41 -12.31 -6.36
CA SER A 23 9.71 -12.85 -5.96
C SER A 23 9.72 -13.49 -4.56
N TYR A 24 8.77 -13.14 -3.69
CA TYR A 24 8.60 -13.71 -2.35
C TYR A 24 7.27 -14.45 -2.22
N SER A 25 7.13 -15.30 -1.19
CA SER A 25 5.90 -16.04 -0.91
C SER A 25 4.70 -15.11 -0.67
N PRO A 26 3.49 -15.48 -1.17
CA PRO A 26 2.29 -14.69 -0.95
C PRO A 26 1.80 -14.80 0.50
N ASN A 27 0.91 -13.88 0.89
CA ASN A 27 0.14 -14.04 2.13
C ASN A 27 -0.95 -15.12 1.97
N GLY A 28 -1.66 -15.41 3.07
CA GLY A 28 -2.73 -16.43 3.09
C GLY A 28 -3.94 -16.20 2.17
N PHE A 29 -3.99 -15.07 1.46
CA PHE A 29 -5.00 -14.79 0.42
C PHE A 29 -4.45 -14.94 -1.01
N GLY A 30 -3.22 -15.42 -1.18
CA GLY A 30 -2.55 -15.50 -2.48
C GLY A 30 -2.07 -14.14 -3.02
N LEU A 31 -1.98 -13.12 -2.16
CA LEU A 31 -1.52 -11.78 -2.54
C LEU A 31 -0.02 -11.63 -2.27
N TYR A 32 0.70 -11.17 -3.30
CA TYR A 32 2.14 -10.92 -3.30
C TYR A 32 2.44 -9.44 -3.05
N ASP A 33 3.58 -9.16 -2.42
CA ASP A 33 4.16 -7.80 -2.30
C ASP A 33 3.24 -6.76 -1.64
N MET A 34 2.39 -7.19 -0.70
CA MET A 34 1.47 -6.30 0.03
C MET A 34 2.16 -5.40 1.07
N ALA A 35 3.45 -5.64 1.33
CA ALA A 35 4.31 -4.86 2.21
C ALA A 35 5.73 -4.83 1.60
N GLY A 36 6.09 -3.71 0.97
CA GLY A 36 7.35 -3.56 0.22
C GLY A 36 7.15 -3.63 -1.30
N ASN A 37 8.25 -3.84 -2.03
CA ASN A 37 8.36 -3.63 -3.48
C ASN A 37 8.00 -2.20 -3.91
N VAL A 38 6.73 -1.84 -4.05
CA VAL A 38 6.29 -0.45 -4.33
C VAL A 38 5.08 -0.06 -3.49
N ASN A 39 4.94 1.23 -3.20
CA ASN A 39 3.68 1.73 -2.65
C ASN A 39 2.56 1.55 -3.67
N GLU A 40 1.37 1.13 -3.23
CA GLU A 40 0.21 0.96 -4.11
C GLU A 40 -0.82 2.08 -3.89
N TRP A 41 -1.16 2.80 -4.96
CA TRP A 41 -2.31 3.72 -4.99
C TRP A 41 -3.63 3.00 -4.72
N VAL A 42 -4.56 3.67 -4.01
CA VAL A 42 -5.95 3.21 -3.86
C VAL A 42 -6.96 4.28 -4.27
N ALA A 43 -8.21 3.84 -4.48
CA ALA A 43 -9.30 4.68 -4.98
C ALA A 43 -9.79 5.76 -4.00
N ASP A 44 -9.47 5.66 -2.70
CA ASP A 44 -9.90 6.59 -1.65
C ASP A 44 -9.24 7.97 -1.77
N TRP A 45 -9.92 9.02 -1.32
CA TRP A 45 -9.28 10.29 -0.95
C TRP A 45 -8.70 10.18 0.46
N TYR A 46 -7.62 10.91 0.75
CA TYR A 46 -7.06 11.00 2.09
C TYR A 46 -7.78 12.05 2.93
N ASP A 47 -8.04 11.68 4.18
CA ASP A 47 -8.54 12.50 5.28
C ASP A 47 -8.11 11.76 6.56
N GLU A 48 -7.45 12.47 7.46
CA GLU A 48 -6.89 11.92 8.70
C GLU A 48 -7.98 11.50 9.70
N ASP A 49 -9.13 12.15 9.65
CA ASP A 49 -10.24 11.96 10.58
C ASP A 49 -11.33 11.03 10.03
N TYR A 50 -11.22 10.59 8.77
CA TYR A 50 -12.23 9.74 8.12
C TYR A 50 -12.58 8.49 8.95
N TYR A 51 -11.62 7.93 9.67
CA TYR A 51 -11.81 6.74 10.51
C TYR A 51 -12.73 6.98 11.72
N LYS A 52 -12.90 8.23 12.18
CA LYS A 52 -13.84 8.61 13.24
C LYS A 52 -15.31 8.58 12.78
N VAL A 53 -15.55 8.63 11.46
CA VAL A 53 -16.88 8.79 10.83
C VAL A 53 -17.15 7.78 9.71
N SER A 54 -16.28 6.77 9.57
CA SER A 54 -16.33 5.80 8.47
C SER A 54 -17.54 4.85 8.64
N PRO A 55 -18.33 4.57 7.59
CA PRO A 55 -19.39 3.58 7.67
C PRO A 55 -18.81 2.15 7.71
N ASP A 56 -19.39 1.29 8.55
CA ASP A 56 -18.93 -0.10 8.74
C ASP A 56 -18.92 -0.94 7.45
N LYS A 57 -19.85 -0.65 6.53
CA LYS A 57 -20.09 -1.46 5.33
C LYS A 57 -19.61 -0.73 4.07
N ASN A 58 -18.55 -1.26 3.46
CA ASN A 58 -17.99 -0.81 2.19
C ASN A 58 -17.69 0.72 2.14
N PRO A 59 -16.86 1.23 3.07
CA PRO A 59 -16.40 2.62 3.04
C PRO A 59 -15.63 2.91 1.74
N LYS A 60 -15.78 4.13 1.22
CA LYS A 60 -15.21 4.57 -0.07
C LYS A 60 -14.29 5.78 0.05
N GLY A 61 -13.86 6.09 1.28
CA GLY A 61 -13.20 7.33 1.62
C GLY A 61 -14.15 8.55 1.62
N PRO A 62 -13.60 9.75 1.84
CA PRO A 62 -14.29 11.02 1.64
C PRO A 62 -14.73 11.22 0.19
N LYS A 63 -15.79 12.02 -0.04
CA LYS A 63 -16.28 12.33 -1.40
C LYS A 63 -15.29 13.15 -2.23
N LYS A 64 -14.40 13.90 -1.59
CA LYS A 64 -13.39 14.81 -2.18
C LYS A 64 -12.18 14.88 -1.24
N GLY A 65 -11.01 15.22 -1.76
CA GLY A 65 -9.81 15.49 -0.97
C GLY A 65 -8.73 16.18 -1.80
N LYS A 66 -7.60 16.53 -1.17
CA LYS A 66 -6.42 17.09 -1.88
C LYS A 66 -5.44 16.00 -2.33
N PHE A 67 -5.42 14.88 -1.62
CA PHE A 67 -4.44 13.79 -1.80
C PHE A 67 -5.14 12.45 -1.94
N LYS A 68 -4.59 11.53 -2.75
CA LYS A 68 -5.01 10.14 -2.83
C LYS A 68 -4.22 9.31 -1.81
N VAL A 69 -4.83 8.26 -1.29
CA VAL A 69 -4.15 7.37 -0.34
C VAL A 69 -3.28 6.36 -1.10
N PHE A 70 -2.13 6.01 -0.53
CA PHE A 70 -1.33 4.85 -0.92
C PHE A 70 -0.98 3.98 0.31
N ARG A 71 -0.59 2.73 0.06
CA ARG A 71 -0.31 1.71 1.11
C ARG A 71 0.88 0.80 0.75
N GLY A 72 1.26 -0.05 1.70
CA GLY A 72 2.25 -1.12 1.55
C GLY A 72 3.67 -0.71 1.96
N GLY A 73 4.09 0.51 1.59
CA GLY A 73 5.52 0.85 1.58
C GLY A 73 6.22 0.20 0.38
N GLY A 74 7.32 0.79 -0.08
CA GLY A 74 8.09 0.27 -1.21
C GLY A 74 9.57 0.12 -0.90
N TRP A 75 10.36 -0.30 -1.88
CA TRP A 75 11.80 -0.53 -1.77
C TRP A 75 12.56 0.70 -1.23
N HIS A 76 12.13 1.91 -1.63
CA HIS A 76 12.68 3.18 -1.15
C HIS A 76 11.91 3.75 0.05
N SER A 77 11.43 2.90 0.98
CA SER A 77 10.69 3.32 2.17
C SER A 77 11.35 2.79 3.45
N GLY A 78 11.57 3.67 4.43
CA GLY A 78 12.16 3.28 5.71
C GLY A 78 11.30 2.26 6.48
N PRO A 79 11.86 1.52 7.45
CA PRO A 79 11.19 0.36 8.07
C PRO A 79 9.80 0.65 8.67
N GLY A 80 9.63 1.80 9.33
CA GLY A 80 8.33 2.24 9.87
C GLY A 80 7.25 2.55 8.81
N CYS A 81 7.59 2.50 7.53
CA CYS A 81 6.68 2.69 6.40
C CYS A 81 6.09 1.38 5.85
N ILE A 82 6.80 0.25 6.02
CA ILE A 82 6.46 -1.04 5.42
C ILE A 82 5.60 -1.84 6.40
N ASN A 83 4.32 -1.50 6.48
CA ASN A 83 3.35 -2.20 7.33
C ASN A 83 1.91 -2.09 6.80
N VAL A 84 1.08 -3.05 7.20
CA VAL A 84 -0.29 -3.23 6.68
C VAL A 84 -1.29 -2.15 7.10
N PHE A 85 -1.00 -1.37 8.14
CA PHE A 85 -1.94 -0.37 8.67
C PHE A 85 -1.75 1.03 8.05
N ARG A 86 -0.61 1.31 7.40
CA ARG A 86 -0.24 2.61 6.80
C ARG A 86 -0.46 2.62 5.27
N ARG A 87 -1.18 3.56 4.62
CA ARG A 87 -1.78 4.86 4.98
C ARG A 87 -0.79 6.01 5.08
N ASN A 88 -0.45 6.51 3.90
CA ASN A 88 0.10 7.84 3.66
C ASN A 88 -0.57 8.39 2.38
N ALA A 89 -0.30 9.63 1.98
CA ALA A 89 -1.00 10.27 0.87
C ALA A 89 -0.13 11.22 0.03
N LEU A 90 -0.45 11.32 -1.26
CA LEU A 90 0.25 12.14 -2.26
C LEU A 90 -0.76 12.80 -3.22
N PRO A 91 -0.40 13.87 -3.94
CA PRO A 91 -1.26 14.49 -4.95
C PRO A 91 -1.75 13.49 -6.00
N SER A 92 -2.98 13.65 -6.50
CA SER A 92 -3.58 12.68 -7.45
C SER A 92 -2.89 12.60 -8.81
N ASN A 93 -2.03 13.57 -9.13
CA ASN A 93 -1.22 13.65 -10.34
C ASN A 93 0.28 13.38 -10.07
N TRP A 94 0.63 12.90 -8.87
CA TRP A 94 2.00 12.56 -8.51
C TRP A 94 2.44 11.29 -9.25
N VAL A 95 3.64 11.32 -9.83
CA VAL A 95 4.28 10.20 -10.51
C VAL A 95 5.63 9.97 -9.83
N ASP A 96 5.89 8.72 -9.44
CA ASP A 96 6.97 8.38 -8.52
C ASP A 96 7.60 7.03 -8.91
N PHE A 97 8.91 6.90 -8.73
CA PHE A 97 9.65 5.66 -9.01
C PHE A 97 9.40 4.55 -7.96
N ASN A 98 8.76 4.89 -6.84
CA ASN A 98 8.44 3.99 -5.72
C ASN A 98 6.92 3.88 -5.47
N VAL A 99 6.08 4.28 -6.44
CA VAL A 99 4.61 4.17 -6.36
C VAL A 99 4.03 3.55 -7.63
N GLY A 100 3.41 2.37 -7.48
CA GLY A 100 2.62 1.69 -8.50
C GLY A 100 1.15 1.57 -8.10
N PHE A 101 0.45 0.58 -8.64
CA PHE A 101 -0.94 0.27 -8.29
C PHE A 101 -1.30 -1.18 -8.61
N ARG A 102 -2.39 -1.65 -7.99
CA ARG A 102 -2.99 -2.96 -8.24
C ARG A 102 -4.46 -2.81 -8.58
N CYS A 103 -4.89 -3.44 -9.66
CA CYS A 103 -6.29 -3.43 -10.07
C CYS A 103 -7.14 -4.36 -9.19
N VAL A 104 -8.35 -3.91 -8.84
CA VAL A 104 -9.40 -4.74 -8.22
C VAL A 104 -10.66 -4.70 -9.07
N LYS A 105 -11.45 -5.77 -9.02
CA LYS A 105 -12.70 -5.90 -9.79
C LYS A 105 -13.77 -6.52 -8.91
N LYS A 106 -14.98 -5.95 -8.93
CA LYS A 106 -16.14 -6.57 -8.30
C LYS A 106 -16.46 -7.89 -9.02
N ILE A 107 -16.51 -9.00 -8.29
CA ILE A 107 -17.04 -10.27 -8.79
C ILE A 107 -18.54 -10.09 -9.08
N LYS A 108 -19.00 -10.66 -10.20
CA LYS A 108 -20.41 -10.58 -10.61
C LYS A 108 -21.27 -11.49 -9.74
#